data_AF-A0A8J2HGR6-F1
#
_entry.id   AF-A0A8J2HGR6-F1
#
_cell.length_a   1.000
_cell.length_b   1.000
_cell.length_c   1.000
_cell.angle_alpha   90.00
_cell.angle_beta   90.00
_cell.angle_gamma   90.00
#
_symmetry.space_group_name_H-M   'P 1'
#
loop_
_entity.id
_entity.type
_entity.pdbx_description
1 polymer ?
#
loop_
_entity_poly.entity_id
_entity_poly.type
_entity_poly.pdbx_seq_one_letter_code
_entity_poly.pdbx_strand_id
1 'polypeptide(L)'
;MELPASPEDFINFVLAVRHNQKEIQVRLTQEGCKYCSPPIIVHSTMGVERSAAFCAIETEISRYNKLGVIYFLSIHSGPNSGTKTQFSLSNFDYYLFCYRVLAKYVNLFRSAKDNNLQKPTTSHVVSLIKNFSVSKFFNFKDN
;
A
#
# COMPACT_ATOMS: atom_id res chain seq x y z
N MET A 1 -2.48 8.80 20.97
CA MET A 1 -1.83 8.01 19.89
C MET A 1 -2.43 8.47 18.58
N GLU A 2 -1.61 8.89 17.61
CA GLU A 2 -2.09 9.47 16.35
C GLU A 2 -2.16 8.38 15.26
N LEU A 3 -3.34 7.76 15.13
CA LEU A 3 -3.68 6.97 13.95
C LEU A 3 -4.32 7.89 12.90
N PRO A 4 -4.18 7.58 11.60
CA PRO A 4 -4.93 8.28 10.56
C PRO A 4 -6.43 8.24 10.86
N ALA A 5 -7.09 9.40 10.76
CA ALA A 5 -8.52 9.51 11.03
C ALA A 5 -9.36 8.69 10.04
N SER A 6 -8.89 8.56 8.80
CA SER A 6 -9.53 7.81 7.73
C SER A 6 -8.63 6.65 7.27
N PRO A 7 -9.12 5.40 7.30
CA PRO A 7 -8.46 4.27 6.65
C PRO A 7 -8.28 4.48 5.13
N GLU A 8 -9.19 5.21 4.48
CA GLU A 8 -9.13 5.53 3.05
C GLU A 8 -7.92 6.40 2.71
N ASP A 9 -7.63 7.42 3.53
CA ASP A 9 -6.43 8.25 3.34
C ASP A 9 -5.15 7.41 3.41
N PHE A 10 -5.10 6.45 4.33
CA PHE A 10 -3.97 5.54 4.44
C PHE A 10 -3.87 4.58 3.24
N ILE A 11 -5.01 4.06 2.74
CA ILE A 11 -5.04 3.27 1.51
C ILE A 11 -4.50 4.08 0.33
N ASN A 12 -4.98 5.31 0.17
CA ASN A 12 -4.55 6.21 -0.90
C ASN A 12 -3.05 6.47 -0.83
N PHE A 13 -2.51 6.68 0.37
CA PHE A 13 -1.08 6.82 0.58
C PHE A 13 -0.30 5.56 0.15
N VAL A 14 -0.71 4.37 0.59
CA VAL A 14 -0.06 3.10 0.19
C VAL A 14 -0.11 2.91 -1.33
N LEU A 15 -1.24 3.19 -1.97
CA LEU A 15 -1.39 3.09 -3.42
C LEU A 15 -0.51 4.09 -4.17
N ALA A 16 -0.39 5.33 -3.68
CA ALA A 16 0.49 6.33 -4.26
C ALA A 16 1.97 5.91 -4.17
N VAL A 17 2.41 5.37 -3.03
CA VAL A 17 3.78 4.85 -2.88
C VAL A 17 4.04 3.71 -3.87
N ARG A 18 3.11 2.77 -4.01
CA ARG A 18 3.23 1.65 -4.97
C ARG A 18 3.30 2.13 -6.41
N HIS A 19 2.50 3.13 -6.77
CA HIS A 19 2.54 3.73 -8.10
C HIS A 19 3.91 4.33 -8.39
N ASN A 20 4.42 5.17 -7.48
CA ASN A 20 5.72 5.81 -7.64
C ASN A 20 6.87 4.80 -7.72
N GLN A 21 6.82 3.73 -6.93
CA GLN A 21 7.81 2.65 -6.99
C GLN A 21 7.83 1.97 -8.37
N LYS A 22 6.66 1.73 -8.98
CA LYS A 22 6.58 1.17 -10.33
C LYS A 22 7.15 2.11 -11.38
N GLU A 23 6.83 3.41 -11.29
CA GLU A 23 7.37 4.43 -12.20
C GLU A 23 8.90 4.53 -12.09
N ILE A 24 9.46 4.43 -10.89
CA ILE A 24 10.92 4.37 -10.68
C ILE A 24 11.49 3.09 -11.31
N GLN A 25 10.88 1.93 -11.08
CA GLN A 25 11.32 0.66 -11.66
C GLN A 25 11.32 0.68 -13.19
N VAL A 26 10.29 1.26 -13.82
CA VAL A 26 10.22 1.41 -15.28
C VAL A 26 11.37 2.26 -15.79
N ARG A 27 11.61 3.42 -15.17
CA ARG A 27 12.73 4.31 -15.55
C ARG A 27 14.09 3.63 -15.41
N LEU A 28 14.36 2.98 -14.28
CA LEU A 28 15.62 2.26 -14.05
C LEU A 28 15.83 1.13 -15.06
N THR A 29 14.75 0.45 -15.47
CA THR A 29 14.81 -0.59 -16.52
C THR A 29 15.18 0.01 -17.88
N GLN A 30 14.61 1.17 -18.23
CA GLN A 30 14.91 1.89 -19.48
C GLN A 30 16.35 2.42 -19.50
N GLU A 31 16.87 2.84 -18.36
CA GLU A 31 18.25 3.29 -18.18
C GLU A 31 19.28 2.14 -18.16
N GLY A 32 18.83 0.87 -18.25
CA GLY A 32 19.72 -0.29 -18.25
C GLY A 32 20.39 -0.55 -16.89
N CYS A 33 19.81 -0.07 -15.80
CA CYS A 33 20.37 -0.27 -14.46
C CYS A 33 20.41 -1.76 -14.10
N LYS A 34 21.49 -2.22 -13.45
CA LYS A 34 21.60 -3.61 -12.97
C LYS A 34 20.51 -3.99 -11.95
N TYR A 35 20.02 -3.01 -11.17
CA TYR A 35 19.02 -3.19 -10.13
C TYR A 35 17.80 -2.30 -10.39
N CYS A 36 16.81 -2.84 -11.11
CA CYS A 36 15.59 -2.09 -11.48
C CYS A 36 14.48 -2.14 -10.43
N SER A 37 14.75 -2.68 -9.24
CA SER A 37 13.76 -2.80 -8.17
C SER A 37 14.39 -2.43 -6.82
N PRO A 38 14.74 -1.15 -6.61
CA PRO A 38 15.35 -0.71 -5.37
C PRO A 38 14.38 -0.89 -4.19
N PRO A 39 14.89 -1.14 -2.97
CA PRO A 39 14.04 -1.18 -1.78
C PRO A 39 13.45 0.20 -1.48
N ILE A 40 12.25 0.23 -0.92
CA ILE A 40 11.64 1.46 -0.36
C ILE A 40 12.11 1.60 1.08
N ILE A 41 12.67 2.76 1.42
CA ILE A 41 13.02 3.07 2.81
C ILE A 41 11.74 3.53 3.52
N VAL A 42 11.36 2.83 4.58
CA VAL A 42 10.19 3.16 5.41
C VAL A 42 10.67 3.45 6.82
N HIS A 43 10.39 4.66 7.31
CA HIS A 43 10.76 5.07 8.66
C HIS A 43 9.63 5.81 9.38
N SER A 44 9.74 5.86 10.69
CA SER A 44 8.91 6.65 11.61
C SER A 44 9.80 7.13 12.74
N THR A 45 9.28 7.88 13.71
CA THR A 45 10.12 8.43 14.81
C THR A 45 10.97 7.36 15.52
N MET A 46 10.43 6.17 15.73
CA MET A 46 11.17 5.04 16.34
C MET A 46 11.41 3.88 15.36
N GLY A 47 10.91 3.98 14.13
CA GLY A 47 11.06 2.92 13.13
C GLY A 47 10.28 1.62 13.41
N VAL A 48 9.50 1.54 14.49
CA VAL A 48 8.78 0.32 14.90
C VAL A 48 7.33 0.34 14.39
N GLU A 49 6.37 0.86 15.17
CA GLU A 49 4.94 0.61 14.97
C GLU A 49 4.38 1.15 13.63
N ARG A 50 4.59 2.43 13.31
CA ARG A 50 4.05 3.04 12.07
C ARG A 50 4.70 2.46 10.82
N SER A 51 6.01 2.23 10.86
CA SER A 51 6.75 1.60 9.76
C SER A 51 6.29 0.16 9.55
N ALA A 52 6.16 -0.60 10.64
CA ALA A 52 5.65 -1.96 10.65
C ALA A 52 4.23 -2.02 10.07
N ALA A 53 3.31 -1.16 10.52
CA ALA A 53 1.95 -1.08 10.03
C ALA A 53 1.89 -0.82 8.52
N PHE A 54 2.67 0.16 8.03
CA PHE A 54 2.76 0.45 6.59
C PHE A 54 3.19 -0.78 5.80
N CYS A 55 4.34 -1.37 6.16
CA CYS A 55 4.89 -2.47 5.40
C CYS A 55 4.01 -3.74 5.48
N ALA A 56 3.36 -3.97 6.61
CA ALA A 56 2.46 -5.11 6.79
C ALA A 56 1.19 -4.95 5.92
N ILE A 57 0.59 -3.75 5.90
CA ILE A 57 -0.55 -3.44 5.03
C ILE A 57 -0.15 -3.56 3.55
N GLU A 58 1.00 -3.02 3.15
CA GLU A 58 1.50 -3.11 1.76
C GLU A 58 1.69 -4.56 1.32
N THR A 59 2.28 -5.38 2.19
CA THR A 59 2.51 -6.81 1.94
C THR A 59 1.19 -7.56 1.78
N GLU A 60 0.23 -7.32 2.67
CA GLU A 60 -1.07 -7.98 2.63
C GLU A 60 -1.91 -7.52 1.43
N ILE A 61 -1.82 -6.26 1.02
CA ILE A 61 -2.39 -5.77 -0.25
C ILE A 61 -1.76 -6.50 -1.45
N SER A 62 -0.42 -6.63 -1.47
CA SER A 62 0.29 -7.39 -2.51
C SER A 62 -0.19 -8.84 -2.58
N ARG A 63 -0.38 -9.49 -1.42
CA ARG A 63 -0.81 -10.89 -1.33
C ARG A 63 -2.27 -11.06 -1.72
N TYR A 64 -3.17 -10.18 -1.26
CA TYR A 64 -4.57 -10.18 -1.67
C TYR A 64 -4.72 -9.98 -3.18
N ASN A 65 -3.98 -9.04 -3.79
CA ASN A 65 -4.05 -8.83 -5.23
C ASN A 65 -3.58 -10.03 -6.06
N LYS A 66 -2.70 -10.87 -5.51
CA LYS A 66 -2.19 -12.07 -6.18
C LYS A 66 -3.07 -13.31 -5.94
N LEU A 67 -3.57 -13.48 -4.72
CA LEU A 67 -4.18 -14.74 -4.25
C LEU A 67 -5.65 -14.60 -3.84
N GLY A 68 -6.19 -13.38 -3.73
CA GLY A 68 -7.56 -13.12 -3.27
C GLY A 68 -7.80 -13.37 -1.79
N VAL A 69 -6.75 -13.62 -1.00
CA VAL A 69 -6.85 -13.96 0.43
C VAL A 69 -6.13 -12.92 1.29
N ILE A 70 -6.60 -12.68 2.51
CA ILE A 70 -5.89 -11.97 3.59
C ILE A 70 -5.45 -12.98 4.64
N TYR A 71 -4.16 -13.01 5.00
CA TYR A 71 -3.74 -13.77 6.17
C TYR A 71 -3.74 -12.80 7.32
N PHE A 72 -4.43 -13.17 8.39
CA PHE A 72 -4.35 -12.48 9.67
C PHE A 72 -2.86 -12.22 9.95
N LEU A 73 -2.50 -10.99 10.34
CA LEU A 73 -1.13 -10.50 10.60
C LEU A 73 -0.43 -11.39 11.65
N SER A 74 -0.10 -12.62 11.28
CA SER A 74 0.78 -13.52 11.99
C SER A 74 2.17 -13.12 11.58
N ILE A 75 2.60 -11.99 12.13
CA ILE A 75 4.02 -11.72 12.18
C ILE A 75 4.58 -12.61 13.29
N HIS A 76 4.83 -13.86 12.93
CA HIS A 76 5.67 -14.75 13.69
C HIS A 76 6.82 -15.18 12.78
N SER A 77 8.01 -14.80 13.23
CA SER A 77 9.30 -15.14 12.67
C SER A 77 9.48 -16.66 12.62
N GLY A 78 9.61 -17.23 11.43
CA GLY A 78 10.24 -18.54 11.25
C GLY A 78 11.64 -18.34 10.67
N PRO A 79 12.72 -18.91 11.24
CA PRO A 79 14.08 -18.80 10.69
C PRO A 79 14.24 -19.39 9.28
N ASN A 80 13.24 -20.11 8.78
CA ASN A 80 13.24 -20.77 7.46
C ASN A 80 12.30 -20.14 6.43
N SER A 81 11.62 -19.02 6.74
CA SER A 81 10.88 -18.30 5.70
C SER A 81 11.81 -17.29 5.04
N GLY A 82 12.00 -17.39 3.72
CA GLY A 82 12.75 -16.39 2.93
C GLY A 82 12.17 -14.97 2.98
N THR A 83 11.08 -14.75 3.73
CA THR A 83 10.51 -13.44 4.04
C THR A 83 11.15 -12.87 5.31
N LYS A 84 12.13 -11.98 5.14
CA LYS A 84 12.85 -11.26 6.22
C LYS A 84 11.98 -10.21 6.92
N THR A 85 10.74 -10.54 7.25
CA THR A 85 9.76 -9.51 7.55
C THR A 85 9.11 -9.76 8.90
N GLN A 86 9.87 -9.43 9.94
CA GLN A 86 9.39 -9.37 11.32
C GLN A 86 8.80 -7.97 11.56
N PHE A 87 7.48 -7.82 11.47
CA PHE A 87 6.75 -6.66 11.97
C PHE A 87 6.09 -6.98 13.30
N SER A 88 6.76 -6.77 14.43
CA SER A 88 6.05 -6.90 15.71
C SER A 88 5.20 -5.64 15.92
N LEU A 89 3.89 -5.75 15.73
CA LEU A 89 2.93 -4.75 16.19
C LEU A 89 2.60 -5.07 17.64
N SER A 90 3.34 -4.46 18.56
CA SER A 90 3.13 -4.70 20.00
C SER A 90 1.85 -4.04 20.51
N ASN A 91 1.36 -3.04 19.77
CA ASN A 91 0.26 -2.19 20.17
C ASN A 91 -1.05 -2.58 19.47
N PHE A 92 -2.09 -2.83 20.28
CA PHE A 92 -3.40 -3.27 19.82
C PHE A 92 -4.11 -2.26 18.90
N ASP A 93 -3.91 -0.96 19.09
CA ASP A 93 -4.57 0.06 18.26
C ASP A 93 -4.03 0.03 16.82
N TYR A 94 -2.72 -0.12 16.64
CA TYR A 94 -2.13 -0.30 15.31
C TYR A 94 -2.55 -1.62 14.67
N TYR A 95 -2.65 -2.67 15.49
CA TYR A 95 -3.17 -3.95 15.05
C TYR A 95 -4.58 -3.83 14.47
N LEU A 96 -5.50 -3.26 15.24
CA LEU A 96 -6.89 -3.04 14.85
C LEU A 96 -6.99 -2.08 13.65
N PHE A 97 -6.14 -1.06 13.59
CA PHE A 97 -6.07 -0.15 12.46
C PHE A 97 -5.72 -0.88 11.16
N CYS A 98 -4.74 -1.80 11.18
CA CYS A 98 -4.39 -2.60 10.01
C CYS A 98 -5.58 -3.43 9.50
N TYR A 99 -6.38 -4.03 10.39
CA TYR A 99 -7.62 -4.72 9.97
C TYR A 99 -8.60 -3.79 9.31
N ARG A 100 -8.83 -2.61 9.89
CA ARG A 100 -9.78 -1.63 9.34
C ARG A 100 -9.38 -1.21 7.93
N VAL A 101 -8.10 -0.92 7.73
CA VAL A 101 -7.53 -0.59 6.41
C VAL A 101 -7.72 -1.72 5.42
N LEU A 102 -7.31 -2.94 5.78
CA LEU A 102 -7.38 -4.09 4.87
C LEU A 102 -8.83 -4.49 4.52
N ALA A 103 -9.73 -4.49 5.50
CA ALA A 103 -11.15 -4.75 5.26
C ALA A 103 -11.77 -3.67 4.35
N LYS A 104 -11.42 -2.40 4.54
CA LYS A 104 -11.86 -1.32 3.66
C LYS A 104 -11.33 -1.51 2.24
N TYR A 105 -10.04 -1.84 2.10
CA TYR A 105 -9.42 -2.12 0.81
C TYR A 105 -10.17 -3.21 0.04
N VAL A 106 -10.43 -4.36 0.67
CA VAL A 106 -11.17 -5.47 0.06
C VAL A 106 -12.57 -5.04 -0.39
N ASN A 107 -13.28 -4.28 0.45
CA ASN A 107 -14.61 -3.80 0.10
C ASN A 107 -14.61 -2.84 -1.08
N LEU A 108 -13.62 -1.93 -1.18
CA LEU A 108 -13.46 -1.04 -2.32
C LEU A 108 -13.18 -1.83 -3.61
N PHE A 109 -12.30 -2.83 -3.54
CA PHE A 109 -11.97 -3.68 -4.69
C PHE A 109 -13.13 -4.57 -5.15
N ARG A 110 -13.90 -5.12 -4.21
CA ARG A 110 -15.10 -5.92 -4.52
C ARG A 110 -16.18 -5.06 -5.16
N SER A 111 -16.46 -3.90 -4.57
CA SER A 111 -17.43 -2.94 -5.13
C SER A 111 -17.03 -2.51 -6.55
N ALA A 112 -15.75 -2.26 -6.80
CA ALA A 112 -15.25 -1.97 -8.14
C ALA A 112 -15.46 -3.14 -9.12
N LYS A 113 -15.24 -4.39 -8.70
CA LYS A 113 -15.47 -5.58 -9.54
C LYS A 113 -16.95 -5.75 -9.91
N ASP A 114 -17.84 -5.57 -8.95
CA ASP A 114 -19.29 -5.68 -9.15
C ASP A 114 -19.79 -4.58 -10.10
N ASN A 115 -19.28 -3.35 -9.94
CA ASN A 115 -19.59 -2.21 -10.82
C ASN A 115 -19.00 -2.36 -12.24
N ASN A 116 -17.89 -3.06 -12.43
CA ASN A 116 -17.32 -3.31 -13.77
C ASN A 116 -18.06 -4.43 -14.53
N LEU A 117 -18.81 -5.28 -13.84
CA LEU A 117 -19.66 -6.31 -14.46
C LEU A 117 -21.01 -5.74 -14.94
N GLN A 118 -21.42 -4.59 -14.40
CA GLN A 118 -22.54 -3.77 -14.89
C GLN A 118 -21.98 -2.63 -15.77
N LYS A 119 -21.96 -2.83 -17.09
CA LYS A 119 -21.44 -1.88 -18.09
C LYS A 119 -22.06 -0.46 -17.99
N PRO A 120 -21.40 0.56 -18.58
CA PRO A 120 -20.78 1.69 -17.92
C PRO A 120 -21.72 2.88 -17.79
N THR A 121 -21.90 3.42 -16.58
CA THR A 121 -22.39 4.79 -16.44
C THR A 121 -21.81 5.49 -15.22
N THR A 122 -21.33 6.71 -15.49
CA THR A 122 -21.25 7.84 -14.55
C THR A 122 -19.94 8.02 -13.74
N SER A 123 -18.91 8.43 -14.48
CA SER A 123 -18.09 9.65 -14.28
C SER A 123 -17.29 9.91 -12.98
N HIS A 124 -17.56 9.28 -11.84
CA HIS A 124 -16.84 9.61 -10.58
C HIS A 124 -15.76 8.59 -10.19
N VAL A 125 -15.97 7.30 -10.44
CA VAL A 125 -15.00 6.24 -10.05
C VAL A 125 -13.88 6.10 -11.07
N VAL A 126 -14.17 6.34 -12.35
CA VAL A 126 -13.13 6.44 -13.39
C VAL A 126 -12.23 7.65 -13.12
N SER A 127 -12.71 8.69 -12.42
CA SER A 127 -11.86 9.79 -11.97
C SER A 127 -10.88 9.32 -10.88
N LEU A 128 -11.26 8.46 -9.94
CA LEU A 128 -10.33 7.95 -8.94
C LEU A 128 -9.17 7.16 -9.55
N ILE A 129 -9.41 6.39 -10.61
CA ILE A 129 -8.37 5.59 -11.28
C ILE A 129 -7.62 6.41 -12.34
N LYS A 130 -8.27 7.36 -13.03
CA LYS A 130 -7.61 8.26 -14.01
C LYS A 130 -6.88 9.44 -13.35
N ASN A 131 -7.33 9.92 -12.19
CA ASN A 131 -6.69 11.01 -11.43
C ASN A 131 -5.46 10.53 -10.63
N PHE A 132 -5.12 9.23 -10.68
CA PHE A 132 -3.76 8.78 -10.34
C PHE A 132 -2.71 9.26 -11.36
N SER A 133 -3.13 9.84 -12.49
CA SER A 133 -2.26 10.63 -13.37
C SER A 133 -1.94 11.99 -12.73
N VAL A 134 -0.78 12.03 -12.06
CA VAL A 134 0.18 13.14 -11.87
C VAL A 134 -0.36 14.58 -11.93
N SER A 135 -0.19 15.33 -10.83
CA SER A 135 0.25 16.75 -10.91
C SER A 135 0.39 17.53 -9.58
N LYS A 136 0.03 17.00 -8.40
CA LYS A 136 -0.03 17.86 -7.19
C LYS A 136 0.91 17.59 -6.01
N PHE A 137 1.74 16.55 -6.00
CA PHE A 137 2.55 16.22 -4.81
C PHE A 137 4.03 16.60 -4.86
N PHE A 138 4.59 16.99 -6.02
CA PHE A 138 5.98 17.44 -6.12
C PHE A 138 6.09 18.74 -6.90
N ASN A 139 5.70 19.86 -6.28
CA ASN A 139 6.35 21.14 -6.57
C ASN A 139 7.51 21.26 -5.58
N PHE A 140 8.65 20.65 -5.90
CA PHE A 140 9.90 21.03 -5.26
C PHE A 140 10.27 22.38 -5.88
N LYS A 141 10.14 23.46 -5.09
CA LYS A 141 10.69 24.74 -5.48
C LYS A 141 12.19 24.64 -5.21
N ASP A 142 12.96 24.53 -6.27
CA ASP A 142 14.42 24.63 -6.19
C ASP A 142 14.76 26.00 -5.59
N ASN A 143 15.35 25.99 -4.40
CA ASN A 143 16.00 27.12 -3.76
C ASN A 143 17.47 26.76 -3.58
#